data_AF-A0A1E3PM95-F1
#
_entry.id   AF-A0A1E3PM95-F1
#
_cell.length_a   1.000
_cell.length_b   1.000
_cell.length_c   1.000
_cell.angle_alpha   90.00
_cell.angle_beta   90.00
_cell.angle_gamma   90.00
#
_symmetry.space_group_name_H-M   'P 1'
#
loop_
_entity.id
_entity.type
_entity.pdbx_description
1 polymer ?
#
loop_
_entity_poly.entity_id
_entity_poly.type
_entity_poly.pdbx_seq_one_letter_code
_entity_poly.pdbx_strand_id
1 'polypeptide(L)'
;MPELDSQALASLDAESRKEIMQWIDSENSKAKVQSSIHNFTDMCWKKCVTKDITSNMLDTTESNCMTNCLQRFLDTNINVVKLIQAAQK
;
A
#
# COMPACT_ATOMS: atom_id res chain seq x y z
N MET A 1 9.17 6.97 8.81
CA MET A 1 10.13 5.90 8.46
C MET A 1 11.44 6.24 9.15
N PRO A 2 12.18 5.26 9.69
CA PRO A 2 13.51 5.54 10.21
C PRO A 2 14.39 5.91 9.01
N GLU A 3 14.92 7.13 9.01
CA GLU A 3 15.89 7.58 8.04
C GLU A 3 17.21 6.86 8.34
N LEU A 4 17.66 6.04 7.39
CA LEU A 4 18.92 5.33 7.51
C LEU A 4 20.09 6.30 7.36
N ASP A 5 20.97 6.27 8.34
CA ASP A 5 22.22 7.02 8.29
C ASP A 5 23.15 6.41 7.21
N SER A 6 23.33 7.17 6.13
CA SER A 6 24.19 6.82 5.01
C SER A 6 25.66 6.67 5.42
N GLN A 7 26.07 7.36 6.49
CA GLN A 7 27.41 7.29 7.06
C GLN A 7 27.65 5.93 7.75
N ALA A 8 26.64 5.41 8.46
CA ALA A 8 26.70 4.11 9.11
C ALA A 8 26.80 2.97 8.07
N LEU A 9 26.00 3.03 7.00
CA LEU A 9 26.11 2.10 5.86
C LEU A 9 27.49 2.11 5.19
N ALA A 10 28.13 3.29 5.11
CA ALA A 10 29.45 3.43 4.52
C ALA A 10 30.55 2.72 5.32
N SER A 11 30.39 2.62 6.64
CA SER A 11 31.38 2.02 7.56
C SER A 11 31.38 0.50 7.62
N LEU A 12 30.37 -0.18 7.05
CA LEU A 12 30.23 -1.63 7.10
C LEU A 12 31.11 -2.36 6.07
N ASP A 13 31.47 -3.61 6.37
CA ASP A 13 32.09 -4.50 5.38
C ASP A 13 31.10 -4.84 4.24
N ALA A 14 31.62 -5.39 3.14
CA ALA A 14 30.85 -5.62 1.92
C ALA A 14 29.69 -6.62 2.12
N GLU A 15 29.87 -7.63 2.99
CA GLU A 15 28.85 -8.66 3.21
C GLU A 15 27.72 -8.11 4.08
N SER A 16 28.06 -7.47 5.21
CA SER A 16 27.07 -6.82 6.08
C SER A 16 26.26 -5.76 5.35
N ARG A 17 26.89 -4.98 4.47
CA ARG A 17 26.20 -3.96 3.67
C ARG A 17 25.18 -4.58 2.71
N LYS A 18 25.53 -5.70 2.08
CA LYS A 18 24.65 -6.42 1.16
C LYS A 18 23.44 -7.00 1.90
N GLU A 19 23.66 -7.62 3.06
CA GLU A 19 22.57 -8.14 3.91
C GLU A 19 21.62 -7.03 4.35
N ILE A 20 22.16 -5.90 4.82
CA ILE A 20 21.35 -4.76 5.23
C ILE A 20 20.58 -4.16 4.05
N MET A 21 21.17 -4.03 2.87
CA MET A 21 20.45 -3.57 1.67
C MET A 21 19.27 -4.49 1.33
N GLN A 22 19.46 -5.81 1.38
CA GLN A 22 18.37 -6.77 1.16
C GLN A 22 17.27 -6.65 2.22
N TRP A 23 17.64 -6.48 3.49
CA TRP A 23 16.70 -6.25 4.57
C TRP A 23 15.91 -4.94 4.37
N ILE A 24 16.60 -3.85 3.99
CA ILE A 24 15.97 -2.56 3.69
C ILE A 24 14.95 -2.68 2.57
N ASP A 25 15.28 -3.37 1.48
CA ASP A 25 14.35 -3.56 0.37
C ASP A 25 13.10 -4.33 0.82
N SER A 26 13.26 -5.34 1.68
CA SER A 26 12.17 -6.09 2.29
C SER A 26 11.28 -5.18 3.17
N GLU A 27 11.88 -4.39 4.05
CA GLU A 27 11.15 -3.48 4.95
C GLU A 27 10.45 -2.35 4.17
N ASN A 28 11.09 -1.80 3.15
CA ASN A 28 10.48 -0.81 2.27
C ASN A 28 9.29 -1.38 1.52
N SER A 29 9.38 -2.63 1.04
CA SER A 29 8.25 -3.33 0.42
C SER A 29 7.08 -3.47 1.40
N LYS A 30 7.34 -3.93 2.63
CA LYS A 30 6.32 -4.04 3.68
C LYS A 30 5.68 -2.69 3.99
N ALA A 31 6.48 -1.63 4.13
CA ALA A 31 5.97 -0.30 4.43
C ALA A 31 5.10 0.27 3.30
N LYS A 32 5.45 0.01 2.02
CA LYS A 32 4.60 0.35 0.87
C LYS A 32 3.26 -0.37 0.91
N VAL A 33 3.25 -1.66 1.27
CA VAL A 33 2.02 -2.43 1.44
C VAL A 33 1.17 -1.84 2.58
N GLN A 34 1.76 -1.55 3.73
CA GLN A 34 1.05 -0.94 4.86
C GLN A 34 0.44 0.43 4.51
N SER A 35 1.21 1.29 3.83
CA SER A 35 0.69 2.58 3.35
C SER A 35 -0.48 2.40 2.38
N SER A 36 -0.42 1.38 1.53
CA SER A 36 -1.51 1.06 0.59
C SER A 36 -2.75 0.56 1.32
N ILE A 37 -2.58 -0.31 2.32
CA ILE A 37 -3.68 -0.78 3.19
C ILE A 37 -4.36 0.41 3.87
N HIS A 38 -3.61 1.33 4.47
CA HIS A 38 -4.17 2.51 5.12
C HIS A 38 -4.96 3.38 4.13
N ASN A 39 -4.41 3.64 2.94
CA ASN A 39 -5.07 4.44 1.91
C ASN A 39 -6.38 3.78 1.43
N PHE A 40 -6.35 2.49 1.12
CA PHE A 40 -7.54 1.77 0.67
C PHE A 40 -8.59 1.65 1.76
N THR A 41 -8.16 1.44 3.01
CA THR A 41 -9.05 1.40 4.17
C THR A 41 -9.76 2.74 4.32
N ASP A 42 -9.05 3.86 4.36
CA ASP A 42 -9.67 5.20 4.49
C ASP A 42 -10.65 5.50 3.35
N MET A 43 -10.22 5.25 2.10
CA MET A 43 -11.04 5.51 0.92
C MET A 43 -12.31 4.64 0.89
N CYS A 44 -12.17 3.33 1.10
CA CYS A 44 -13.30 2.41 1.00
C CYS A 44 -14.22 2.51 2.21
N TRP A 45 -13.68 2.79 3.40
CA TRP A 45 -14.48 3.07 4.59
C TRP A 45 -15.47 4.21 4.34
N LYS A 46 -14.98 5.36 3.86
CA LYS A 46 -15.82 6.53 3.55
C LYS A 46 -16.90 6.26 2.49
N LYS A 47 -16.69 5.26 1.63
CA LYS A 47 -17.63 4.90 0.55
C LYS A 47 -18.65 3.83 0.96
N CYS A 48 -18.24 2.91 1.83
CA CYS A 48 -19.00 1.69 2.11
C CYS A 48 -19.71 1.74 3.47
N VAL A 49 -19.10 2.37 4.48
CA VAL A 49 -19.68 2.50 5.82
C VAL A 49 -20.38 3.86 5.90
N THR A 50 -21.63 3.87 5.44
CA THR A 50 -22.44 5.10 5.27
C THR A 50 -23.61 5.20 6.25
N LYS A 51 -23.94 4.09 6.91
CA LYS A 51 -25.00 4.01 7.92
C LYS A 51 -24.42 4.17 9.32
N ASP A 52 -25.29 4.35 10.30
CA ASP A 52 -24.90 4.33 11.70
C ASP A 52 -24.25 2.99 12.05
N ILE A 53 -23.11 3.07 12.74
CA ILE A 53 -22.35 1.89 13.16
C ILE A 53 -23.08 1.26 14.34
N THR A 54 -23.74 0.14 14.09
CA THR A 54 -24.52 -0.61 15.10
C THR A 54 -23.79 -1.85 15.62
N SER A 55 -22.68 -2.24 14.99
CA SER A 55 -21.90 -3.44 15.29
C SER A 55 -20.41 -3.15 15.18
N ASN A 56 -19.59 -3.95 15.86
CA ASN A 56 -18.13 -3.94 15.70
C ASN A 56 -17.64 -4.72 14.47
N MET A 57 -18.53 -5.39 13.75
CA MET A 57 -18.25 -6.12 12.51
C MET A 57 -18.96 -5.44 11.34
N LEU A 58 -18.33 -5.52 10.17
CA LEU A 58 -18.97 -5.11 8.92
C LEU A 58 -20.18 -6.00 8.64
N ASP A 59 -21.30 -5.39 8.28
CA ASP A 59 -22.46 -6.14 7.78
C ASP A 59 -22.17 -6.72 6.38
N THR A 60 -23.05 -7.59 5.89
CA THR A 60 -22.87 -8.24 4.58
C THR A 60 -22.79 -7.23 3.43
N THR A 61 -23.52 -6.12 3.51
CA THR A 61 -23.52 -5.06 2.48
C THR A 61 -22.19 -4.30 2.50
N GLU A 62 -21.71 -3.94 3.68
CA GLU A 62 -20.44 -3.26 3.88
C GLU A 62 -19.27 -4.13 3.43
N SER A 63 -19.23 -5.41 3.82
CA SER A 63 -18.18 -6.35 3.41
C SER A 63 -18.11 -6.54 1.89
N ASN A 64 -19.27 -6.71 1.24
CA ASN A 64 -19.35 -6.80 -0.22
C ASN A 64 -18.93 -5.48 -0.89
N CYS A 65 -19.32 -4.33 -0.33
CA CYS A 65 -18.90 -3.03 -0.84
C CYS A 65 -17.38 -2.85 -0.74
N MET A 66 -16.77 -3.20 0.40
CA MET A 66 -15.32 -3.07 0.63
C MET A 66 -14.52 -3.87 -0.40
N THR A 67 -14.93 -5.12 -0.66
CA THR A 67 -14.33 -5.99 -1.68
C THR A 67 -14.40 -5.35 -3.07
N ASN A 68 -15.60 -4.89 -3.47
CA ASN A 68 -15.80 -4.25 -4.76
C ASN A 68 -15.06 -2.90 -4.89
N CYS A 69 -15.00 -2.11 -3.81
CA CYS A 69 -14.31 -0.83 -3.79
C CYS A 69 -12.83 -0.99 -4.10
N LEU A 70 -12.15 -1.91 -3.40
CA LEU A 70 -10.74 -2.18 -3.62
C LEU A 70 -10.49 -2.71 -5.04
N GLN A 71 -11.26 -3.71 -5.48
CA GLN A 71 -11.08 -4.31 -6.79
C GLN A 71 -11.26 -3.30 -7.92
N ARG A 72 -12.33 -2.49 -7.88
CA ARG A 72 -12.56 -1.45 -8.89
C ARG A 72 -11.47 -0.39 -8.90
N PHE A 73 -10.92 -0.03 -7.73
CA PHE A 73 -9.81 0.91 -7.67
C PHE A 73 -8.56 0.35 -8.34
N LEU A 74 -8.20 -0.91 -8.07
CA LEU A 74 -7.04 -1.56 -8.66
C LEU A 74 -7.19 -1.71 -10.19
N ASP A 75 -8.36 -2.17 -10.65
CA ASP A 75 -8.66 -2.29 -12.09
C ASP A 75 -8.54 -0.93 -12.80
N THR A 76 -9.09 0.12 -12.18
CA THR A 76 -9.01 1.49 -12.70
C THR A 76 -7.58 1.99 -12.71
N ASN A 77 -6.80 1.75 -11.65
CA ASN A 77 -5.39 2.15 -11.59
C ASN A 77 -4.57 1.51 -12.73
N ILE A 78 -4.74 0.21 -12.96
CA ILE A 78 -4.07 -0.49 -14.06
C ILE A 78 -4.44 0.13 -15.40
N ASN A 79 -5.72 0.44 -15.62
CA ASN A 79 -6.16 1.08 -16.86
C ASN A 79 -5.59 2.50 -17.03
N VAL A 80 -5.57 3.30 -15.97
CA VAL A 80 -4.96 4.65 -15.99
C VAL A 80 -3.48 4.57 -16.34
N VAL A 81 -2.72 3.66 -15.71
CA VAL A 81 -1.31 3.46 -16.02
C VAL A 81 -1.09 3.07 -17.47
N LYS A 82 -1.90 2.14 -18.01
CA LYS A 82 -1.84 1.75 -19.43
C LYS A 82 -2.09 2.95 -20.37
N LEU A 83 -3.06 3.80 -20.04
CA LEU A 83 -3.36 5.01 -20.82
C LEU A 83 -2.18 5.99 -20.80
N ILE A 84 -1.58 6.22 -19.63
CA ILE A 84 -0.40 7.10 -19.49
C ILE A 84 0.78 6.56 -20.31
N GLN A 85 1.05 5.25 -20.23
CA GLN A 85 2.13 4.62 -20.99
C GLN A 85 1.91 4.69 -22.51
N ALA A 86 0.65 4.63 -22.96
CA ALA A 86 0.31 4.79 -24.37
C ALA A 86 0.48 6.24 -24.85
N ALA A 87 0.19 7.22 -23.99
CA ALA A 87 0.32 8.65 -24.29
C ALA A 87 1.77 9.18 -24.26
N GLN A 88 2.71 8.44 -23.66
CA GLN A 88 4.14 8.75 -23.63
C GLN A 88 4.91 8.20 -24.85
N LYS A 89 4.21 7.55 -25.78
CA LYS A 89 4.74 7.13 -27.09
C LYS A 89 4.35 8.14 -28.16
#